data_AF-A0A8T1TLJ9-F1
#
_entry.id   AF-A0A8T1TLJ9-F1
#
_cell.length_a   1.000
_cell.length_b   1.000
_cell.length_c   1.000
_cell.angle_alpha   90.00
_cell.angle_beta   90.00
_cell.angle_gamma   90.00
#
_symmetry.space_group_name_H-M   'P 1'
#
loop_
_entity.id
_entity.type
_entity.pdbx_description
1 polymer ?
#
loop_
_entity_poly.entity_id
_entity_poly.type
_entity_poly.pdbx_seq_one_letter_code
_entity_poly.pdbx_strand_id
1 'polypeptide(L)'
;MDAHAGWRRCGPGNGGARRPGATSATQPGPNSSRTSSATTRVRATAIRSQRPSNQAAERSVNGQKSASTESEAASSRWREMRHSIRTKATLEMTESRPDQAKIADLCLEDREKVTKLVRRIVEVGTLHEEAEKEFQRQREVLEEEVKELRQQVRRDAEEIQELSHELRSTRRKAQLFEERVVVLEESTDAETRARLEAEQTLDLLKLEVDKLRALVKRQQEEMQRETKEQQEQFDAELQRAKEELKETQELLLKERNERLHDKQKALDERLERSAAAGEEKLDLLHSLLLQQQQDWQIKAKEQQEEMRNKTKQQQEQFDVEMNQLKQELK
;
A
#
# COMPACT_ATOMS: atom_id res chain seq x y z
N MET A 1 23.19 9.45 -37.17
CA MET A 1 22.42 8.20 -37.42
C MET A 1 21.69 7.92 -36.14
N ASP A 2 20.51 8.53 -36.01
CA ASP A 2 19.87 8.77 -34.72
C ASP A 2 18.53 8.05 -34.68
N ALA A 3 18.44 7.02 -33.84
CA ALA A 3 17.21 6.30 -33.57
C ALA A 3 16.54 6.89 -32.32
N HIS A 4 15.51 7.71 -32.52
CA HIS A 4 14.58 8.12 -31.48
C HIS A 4 13.49 7.04 -31.30
N ALA A 5 13.44 6.40 -30.14
CA ALA A 5 12.31 5.58 -29.72
C ALA A 5 11.46 6.36 -28.71
N GLY A 6 10.43 7.06 -29.21
CA GLY A 6 9.39 7.68 -28.40
C GLY A 6 8.20 6.73 -28.22
N TRP A 7 7.91 6.34 -26.98
CA TRP A 7 6.68 5.62 -26.65
C TRP A 7 5.58 6.63 -26.29
N ARG A 8 4.62 6.83 -27.19
CA ARG A 8 3.36 7.52 -26.88
C ARG A 8 2.29 6.51 -26.48
N ARG A 9 1.60 6.89 -25.40
CA ARG A 9 0.40 6.30 -24.82
C ARG A 9 -0.81 6.83 -25.61
N CYS A 10 -1.62 5.96 -26.22
CA CYS A 10 -2.96 6.29 -26.73
C CYS A 10 -3.95 5.29 -26.14
N GLY A 11 -4.94 5.81 -25.40
CA GLY A 11 -6.04 5.04 -24.83
C GLY A 11 -7.13 4.71 -25.85
N PRO A 12 -8.04 3.77 -25.55
CA PRO A 12 -9.20 3.51 -26.38
C PRO A 12 -10.38 4.40 -25.98
N GLY A 13 -11.01 4.96 -27.01
CA GLY A 13 -12.18 5.82 -26.91
C GLY A 13 -13.50 5.07 -26.72
N ASN A 14 -14.47 5.87 -26.30
CA ASN A 14 -15.91 5.67 -26.21
C ASN A 14 -16.53 4.63 -27.15
N GLY A 15 -17.25 3.68 -26.55
CA GLY A 15 -18.34 2.93 -27.16
C GLY A 15 -19.50 2.84 -26.18
N GLY A 16 -20.47 3.75 -26.31
CA GLY A 16 -21.66 3.78 -25.48
C GLY A 16 -22.64 2.68 -25.85
N ALA A 17 -23.13 1.93 -24.85
CA ALA A 17 -24.30 1.08 -24.96
C ALA A 17 -25.05 1.00 -23.62
N ARG A 18 -26.17 1.74 -23.60
CA ARG A 18 -27.45 1.53 -22.88
C ARG A 18 -27.46 0.54 -21.69
N ARG A 19 -27.72 1.08 -20.49
CA ARG A 19 -28.33 0.39 -19.35
C ARG A 19 -29.85 0.61 -19.35
N PRO A 20 -30.66 -0.39 -18.95
CA PRO A 20 -31.91 -0.16 -18.24
C PRO A 20 -31.72 -0.34 -16.72
N GLY A 21 -32.46 0.44 -15.94
CA GLY A 21 -32.36 0.51 -14.48
C GLY A 21 -33.37 -0.34 -13.69
N ALA A 22 -33.37 -0.05 -12.38
CA ALA A 22 -34.18 -0.59 -11.28
C ALA A 22 -33.76 -2.00 -10.82
N THR A 23 -33.40 -2.21 -9.55
CA THR A 23 -34.24 -2.00 -8.37
C THR A 23 -33.42 -1.75 -7.09
N SER A 24 -34.04 -0.98 -6.19
CA SER A 24 -33.57 -0.58 -4.87
C SER A 24 -33.54 -1.76 -3.88
N ALA A 25 -32.50 -1.84 -3.06
CA ALA A 25 -32.50 -2.62 -1.82
C ALA A 25 -32.13 -1.70 -0.65
N THR A 26 -33.05 -1.65 0.30
CA THR A 26 -33.05 -0.86 1.54
C THR A 26 -32.01 -1.40 2.53
N GLN A 27 -31.18 -0.51 3.08
CA GLN A 27 -30.36 -0.76 4.26
C GLN A 27 -31.22 -0.86 5.53
N PRO A 28 -30.77 -1.63 6.53
CA PRO A 28 -30.89 -1.22 7.92
C PRO A 28 -29.50 -0.91 8.50
N GLY A 29 -29.37 0.28 9.10
CA GLY A 29 -28.15 0.74 9.74
C GLY A 29 -27.82 0.00 11.05
N PRO A 30 -26.58 0.11 11.55
CA PRO A 30 -26.19 -0.47 12.82
C PRO A 30 -26.37 0.55 13.95
N ASN A 31 -27.20 0.20 14.93
CA ASN A 31 -27.20 0.86 16.22
C ASN A 31 -26.66 -0.09 17.29
N SER A 32 -25.74 0.45 18.08
CA SER A 32 -25.55 0.23 19.52
C SER A 32 -24.25 -0.45 19.95
N SER A 33 -23.43 0.37 20.60
CA SER A 33 -22.31 -0.02 21.45
C SER A 33 -22.77 -0.25 22.91
N ARG A 34 -21.96 -1.05 23.65
CA ARG A 34 -21.83 -1.13 25.13
C ARG A 34 -22.97 -1.89 25.86
N THR A 35 -22.74 -2.75 26.85
CA THR A 35 -21.61 -2.97 27.79
C THR A 35 -21.73 -4.35 28.45
N SER A 36 -20.58 -4.95 28.77
CA SER A 36 -20.42 -6.13 29.62
C SER A 36 -20.87 -5.92 31.07
N SER A 37 -21.42 -6.96 31.70
CA SER A 37 -21.27 -7.22 33.14
C SER A 37 -21.42 -8.72 33.41
N ALA A 38 -20.42 -9.26 34.10
CA ALA A 38 -20.33 -10.63 34.59
C ALA A 38 -21.21 -10.83 35.84
N THR A 39 -21.64 -12.07 36.11
CA THR A 39 -21.62 -12.72 37.44
C THR A 39 -21.96 -14.21 37.32
N THR A 40 -20.93 -15.03 37.56
CA THR A 40 -20.89 -16.20 38.45
C THR A 40 -22.14 -17.10 38.59
N ARG A 41 -22.03 -18.35 38.12
CA ARG A 41 -22.47 -19.52 38.92
C ARG A 41 -21.59 -20.74 38.67
N VAL A 42 -20.92 -21.11 39.75
CA VAL A 42 -20.11 -22.32 39.96
C VAL A 42 -21.03 -23.52 40.20
N ARG A 43 -20.77 -24.67 39.55
CA ARG A 43 -20.88 -25.98 40.20
C ARG A 43 -20.07 -27.07 39.49
N ALA A 44 -18.92 -27.34 40.12
CA ALA A 44 -18.18 -28.59 40.33
C ALA A 44 -18.47 -29.83 39.45
N THR A 45 -17.36 -30.37 38.94
CA THR A 45 -17.16 -31.67 38.32
C THR A 45 -16.83 -32.79 39.34
N ALA A 46 -17.25 -34.00 38.97
CA ALA A 46 -16.59 -35.31 39.13
C ALA A 46 -16.46 -36.01 40.50
N ILE A 47 -17.18 -37.14 40.62
CA ILE A 47 -16.78 -38.36 41.35
C ILE A 47 -17.19 -39.53 40.42
N ARG A 48 -16.30 -40.10 39.61
CA ARG A 48 -15.36 -41.21 39.89
C ARG A 48 -16.05 -42.51 40.35
N SER A 49 -16.22 -43.47 39.44
CA SER A 49 -16.09 -44.92 39.71
C SER A 49 -15.99 -45.66 38.37
N GLN A 50 -14.79 -45.84 37.82
CA GLN A 50 -14.00 -47.08 37.91
C GLN A 50 -14.82 -48.37 37.80
N ARG A 51 -14.72 -48.94 36.59
CA ARG A 51 -14.91 -50.35 36.22
C ARG A 51 -13.78 -51.18 36.86
N PRO A 52 -14.08 -52.39 37.36
CA PRO A 52 -13.20 -53.51 37.13
C PRO A 52 -13.93 -54.69 36.48
N SER A 53 -13.13 -55.40 35.69
CA SER A 53 -13.39 -56.65 35.01
C SER A 53 -12.98 -57.81 35.92
N ASN A 54 -13.75 -58.91 35.95
CA ASN A 54 -13.28 -60.26 35.58
C ASN A 54 -14.19 -61.37 36.13
N GLN A 55 -14.65 -62.20 35.18
CA GLN A 55 -14.62 -63.67 35.15
C GLN A 55 -15.20 -64.53 36.28
N ALA A 56 -16.15 -65.36 35.83
CA ALA A 56 -16.22 -66.83 35.96
C ALA A 56 -16.71 -67.47 37.28
N ALA A 57 -17.93 -68.01 37.20
CA ALA A 57 -18.32 -69.35 37.66
C ALA A 57 -19.70 -69.64 37.04
N GLU A 58 -19.75 -70.37 35.92
CA GLU A 58 -20.12 -71.78 35.87
C GLU A 58 -21.21 -72.24 36.87
N ARG A 59 -22.28 -72.76 36.24
CA ARG A 59 -23.17 -73.84 36.65
C ARG A 59 -24.28 -73.54 37.65
N SER A 60 -25.47 -73.66 37.05
CA SER A 60 -26.55 -74.52 37.52
C SER A 60 -27.42 -73.92 38.61
N VAL A 61 -28.71 -73.80 38.31
CA VAL A 61 -29.78 -74.60 38.92
C VAL A 61 -31.11 -73.87 38.69
N ASN A 62 -31.93 -74.52 37.86
CA ASN A 62 -33.39 -74.62 37.94
C ASN A 62 -34.23 -73.34 37.84
N GLY A 63 -34.60 -73.01 36.61
CA GLY A 63 -35.87 -72.36 36.29
C GLY A 63 -36.90 -73.33 35.69
N GLN A 64 -36.92 -74.60 36.14
CA GLN A 64 -37.97 -75.55 35.80
C GLN A 64 -38.86 -75.74 37.04
N LYS A 65 -40.02 -75.08 37.05
CA LYS A 65 -41.31 -75.62 37.56
C LYS A 65 -42.38 -74.55 37.56
N SER A 66 -43.29 -74.68 36.61
CA SER A 66 -44.74 -74.65 36.81
C SER A 66 -45.37 -75.30 35.58
N ALA A 67 -45.02 -76.55 35.27
CA ALA A 67 -46.03 -77.61 35.41
C ALA A 67 -46.91 -77.43 36.65
N SER A 68 -48.22 -77.39 36.39
CA SER A 68 -49.27 -77.84 37.32
C SER A 68 -49.11 -77.34 38.76
N THR A 69 -49.43 -76.07 38.97
CA THR A 69 -50.21 -75.71 40.15
C THR A 69 -51.63 -75.51 39.68
N GLU A 70 -52.50 -76.42 40.11
CA GLU A 70 -53.93 -76.20 40.20
C GLU A 70 -54.13 -74.83 40.85
N SER A 71 -54.47 -73.82 40.05
CA SER A 71 -55.02 -72.59 40.58
C SER A 71 -56.47 -72.87 40.93
N GLU A 72 -56.63 -73.48 42.10
CA GLU A 72 -57.83 -73.45 42.90
C GLU A 72 -58.08 -71.98 43.29
N ALA A 73 -58.68 -71.21 42.38
CA ALA A 73 -59.06 -69.83 42.65
C ALA A 73 -60.28 -69.41 41.82
N ALA A 74 -61.35 -69.13 42.55
CA ALA A 74 -62.64 -68.64 42.09
C ALA A 74 -63.37 -69.63 41.17
N SER A 75 -64.03 -70.59 41.82
CA SER A 75 -65.29 -71.13 41.32
C SER A 75 -66.22 -69.95 40.97
N SER A 76 -66.16 -69.50 39.72
CA SER A 76 -67.10 -68.54 39.17
C SER A 76 -68.49 -69.09 39.42
N ARG A 77 -69.43 -68.28 39.93
CA ARG A 77 -70.84 -68.65 40.13
C ARG A 77 -71.42 -69.43 38.94
N TRP A 78 -70.96 -69.16 37.72
CA TRP A 78 -71.32 -69.90 36.51
C TRP A 78 -70.69 -71.29 36.38
N ARG A 79 -69.44 -71.47 36.80
CA ARG A 79 -68.77 -72.77 36.85
C ARG A 79 -69.37 -73.65 37.97
N GLU A 80 -69.65 -73.04 39.11
CA GLU A 80 -70.35 -73.66 40.25
C GLU A 80 -71.79 -74.05 39.89
N MET A 81 -72.53 -73.16 39.21
CA MET A 81 -73.87 -73.45 38.70
C MET A 81 -73.84 -74.53 37.62
N ARG A 82 -72.87 -74.50 36.68
CA ARG A 82 -72.73 -75.56 35.67
C ARG A 82 -72.34 -76.89 36.29
N HIS A 83 -71.52 -76.90 37.34
CA HIS A 83 -71.22 -78.11 38.09
C HIS A 83 -72.43 -78.57 38.88
N SER A 84 -73.13 -77.71 39.62
CA SER A 84 -74.36 -78.04 40.34
C SER A 84 -75.47 -78.54 39.42
N ILE A 85 -75.64 -77.96 38.23
CA ILE A 85 -76.56 -78.48 37.21
C ILE A 85 -76.08 -79.85 36.75
N ARG A 86 -74.77 -80.05 36.53
CA ARG A 86 -74.24 -81.38 36.18
C ARG A 86 -74.44 -82.40 37.30
N THR A 87 -74.13 -82.08 38.56
CA THR A 87 -74.31 -82.98 39.70
C THR A 87 -75.78 -83.26 39.98
N LYS A 88 -76.65 -82.24 39.92
CA LYS A 88 -78.11 -82.43 40.05
C LYS A 88 -78.67 -83.26 38.89
N ALA A 89 -78.26 -82.99 37.66
CA ALA A 89 -78.65 -83.79 36.51
C ALA A 89 -78.17 -85.25 36.66
N THR A 90 -76.94 -85.49 37.11
CA THR A 90 -76.43 -86.86 37.30
C THR A 90 -77.08 -87.61 38.46
N LEU A 91 -77.55 -86.91 39.51
CA LEU A 91 -78.20 -87.54 40.67
C LEU A 91 -79.70 -87.80 40.43
N GLU A 92 -80.35 -87.01 39.57
CA GLU A 92 -81.73 -87.28 39.11
C GLU A 92 -81.81 -88.33 37.98
N MET A 93 -80.72 -88.64 37.28
CA MET A 93 -80.70 -89.62 36.18
C MET A 93 -80.56 -91.09 36.60
N THR A 94 -80.27 -91.41 37.87
CA THR A 94 -80.10 -92.80 38.33
C THR A 94 -81.39 -93.45 38.86
N GLU A 95 -82.50 -92.73 38.95
CA GLU A 95 -83.78 -93.30 39.39
C GLU A 95 -84.97 -92.59 38.72
N SER A 96 -84.94 -92.48 37.39
CA SER A 96 -86.12 -92.18 36.61
C SER A 96 -85.92 -92.73 35.20
N ARG A 97 -86.57 -93.85 34.90
CA ARG A 97 -86.75 -94.30 33.52
C ARG A 97 -87.67 -93.27 32.86
N PRO A 98 -87.23 -92.47 31.88
CA PRO A 98 -88.17 -91.68 31.13
C PRO A 98 -88.87 -92.68 30.20
N ASP A 99 -90.07 -93.11 30.56
CA ASP A 99 -91.03 -93.41 29.51
C ASP A 99 -91.02 -92.19 28.60
N GLN A 100 -90.75 -92.38 27.30
CA GLN A 100 -90.70 -91.30 26.33
C GLN A 100 -92.10 -90.65 26.27
N ALA A 101 -92.37 -89.70 27.15
CA ALA A 101 -93.57 -88.90 27.14
C ALA A 101 -93.58 -88.17 25.79
N LYS A 102 -94.46 -88.60 24.91
CA LYS A 102 -94.60 -87.98 23.60
C LYS A 102 -95.32 -86.67 23.81
N ILE A 103 -95.09 -85.70 22.93
CA ILE A 103 -95.86 -84.45 22.92
C ILE A 103 -97.37 -84.76 22.81
N ALA A 104 -97.72 -85.90 22.23
CA ALA A 104 -99.07 -86.44 22.16
C ALA A 104 -99.68 -86.94 23.49
N ASP A 105 -98.93 -86.96 24.59
CA ASP A 105 -99.40 -87.39 25.92
C ASP A 105 -99.73 -86.19 26.83
N LEU A 106 -99.40 -84.96 26.39
CA LEU A 106 -99.72 -83.70 27.07
C LEU A 106 -101.19 -83.28 26.84
N CYS A 107 -101.75 -82.47 27.74
CA CYS A 107 -103.04 -81.81 27.51
C CYS A 107 -102.94 -80.80 26.35
N LEU A 108 -104.09 -80.40 25.78
CA LEU A 108 -104.12 -79.53 24.60
C LEU A 108 -103.40 -78.18 24.84
N GLU A 109 -103.53 -77.56 26.02
CA GLU A 109 -102.83 -76.30 26.30
C GLU A 109 -101.31 -76.47 26.34
N ASP A 110 -100.81 -77.56 26.91
CA ASP A 110 -99.37 -77.80 27.03
C ASP A 110 -98.75 -78.17 25.68
N ARG A 111 -99.49 -78.85 24.80
CA ARG A 111 -99.07 -79.04 23.40
C ARG A 111 -98.94 -77.73 22.65
N GLU A 112 -99.85 -76.78 22.87
CA GLU A 112 -99.78 -75.46 22.26
C GLU A 112 -98.59 -74.66 22.80
N LYS A 113 -98.31 -74.72 24.11
CA LYS A 113 -97.12 -74.11 24.73
C LYS A 113 -95.83 -74.70 24.18
N VAL A 114 -95.72 -76.02 24.07
CA VAL A 114 -94.56 -76.70 23.46
C VAL A 114 -94.41 -76.29 22.00
N THR A 115 -95.50 -76.23 21.24
CA THR A 115 -95.45 -75.76 19.84
C THR A 115 -94.96 -74.32 19.72
N LYS A 116 -95.46 -73.41 20.58
CA LYS A 116 -94.99 -72.01 20.65
C LYS A 116 -93.52 -71.93 21.04
N LEU A 117 -93.08 -72.75 21.99
CA LEU A 117 -91.69 -72.82 22.42
C LEU A 117 -90.78 -73.32 21.29
N VAL A 118 -91.17 -74.38 20.58
CA VAL A 118 -90.43 -74.90 19.42
C VAL A 118 -90.32 -73.84 18.32
N ARG A 119 -91.44 -73.17 17.98
CA ARG A 119 -91.40 -72.05 17.02
C ARG A 119 -90.46 -70.95 17.47
N ARG A 120 -90.52 -70.55 18.74
CA ARG A 120 -89.65 -69.52 19.31
C ARG A 120 -88.18 -69.93 19.28
N ILE A 121 -87.86 -71.19 19.59
CA ILE A 121 -86.48 -71.71 19.52
C ILE A 121 -85.96 -71.65 18.08
N VAL A 122 -86.77 -72.06 17.10
CA VAL A 122 -86.40 -71.97 15.68
C VAL A 122 -86.18 -70.51 15.26
N GLU A 123 -87.10 -69.61 15.59
CA GLU A 123 -86.99 -68.18 15.29
C GLU A 123 -85.75 -67.54 15.93
N VAL A 124 -85.49 -67.84 17.21
CA VAL A 124 -84.29 -67.33 17.90
C VAL A 124 -83.02 -67.94 17.29
N GLY A 125 -83.06 -69.21 16.89
CA GLY A 125 -81.96 -69.88 16.19
C GLY A 125 -81.63 -69.20 14.86
N THR A 126 -82.63 -68.91 14.02
CA THR A 126 -82.42 -68.23 12.74
C THR A 126 -81.88 -66.80 12.94
N LEU A 127 -82.45 -66.05 13.90
CA LEU A 127 -81.95 -64.70 14.22
C LEU A 127 -80.52 -64.74 14.76
N HIS A 128 -80.16 -65.78 15.52
CA HIS A 128 -78.81 -65.97 16.02
C HIS A 128 -77.82 -66.26 14.89
N GLU A 129 -78.16 -67.15 13.96
CA GLU A 129 -77.33 -67.44 12.77
C GLU A 129 -77.15 -66.21 11.89
N GLU A 130 -78.19 -65.40 11.70
CA GLU A 130 -78.12 -64.13 10.96
C GLU A 130 -77.22 -63.12 11.67
N ALA A 131 -77.33 -63.00 13.00
CA ALA A 131 -76.47 -62.14 13.80
C ALA A 131 -75.00 -62.59 13.78
N GLU A 132 -74.72 -63.90 13.79
CA GLU A 132 -73.35 -64.43 13.65
C GLU A 132 -72.76 -64.14 12.27
N LYS A 133 -73.55 -64.31 11.20
CA LYS A 133 -73.13 -63.96 9.84
C LYS A 133 -72.82 -62.47 9.72
N GLU A 134 -73.66 -61.62 10.29
CA GLU A 134 -73.45 -60.18 10.24
C GLU A 134 -72.25 -59.75 11.10
N PHE A 135 -72.09 -60.32 12.30
CA PHE A 135 -70.92 -60.10 13.13
C PHE A 135 -69.63 -60.51 12.40
N GLN A 136 -69.64 -61.64 11.69
CA GLN A 136 -68.50 -62.12 10.93
C GLN A 136 -68.16 -61.18 9.76
N ARG A 137 -69.16 -60.67 9.03
CA ARG A 137 -68.94 -59.64 7.98
C ARG A 137 -68.32 -58.37 8.54
N GLN A 138 -68.86 -57.84 9.64
CA GLN A 138 -68.32 -56.64 10.29
C GLN A 138 -66.89 -56.86 10.76
N ARG A 139 -66.61 -58.03 11.32
CA ARG A 139 -65.27 -58.42 11.73
C ARG A 139 -64.31 -58.46 10.54
N GLU A 140 -64.71 -59.02 9.40
CA GLU A 140 -63.90 -59.07 8.19
C GLU A 140 -63.57 -57.66 7.67
N VAL A 141 -64.56 -56.76 7.62
CA VAL A 141 -64.34 -55.36 7.22
C VAL A 141 -63.35 -54.67 8.15
N LEU A 142 -63.53 -54.80 9.48
CA LEU A 142 -62.62 -54.21 10.47
C LEU A 142 -61.21 -54.82 10.39
N GLU A 143 -61.09 -56.12 10.12
CA GLU A 143 -59.79 -56.78 9.95
C GLU A 143 -59.06 -56.27 8.72
N GLU A 144 -59.76 -56.01 7.61
CA GLU A 144 -59.16 -55.38 6.42
C GLU A 144 -58.79 -53.91 6.67
N GLU A 145 -59.65 -53.11 7.29
CA GLU A 145 -59.34 -51.72 7.67
C GLU A 145 -58.08 -51.66 8.57
N VAL A 146 -57.96 -52.57 9.55
CA VAL A 146 -56.77 -52.65 10.41
C VAL A 146 -55.52 -53.03 9.60
N LYS A 147 -55.63 -53.91 8.60
CA LYS A 147 -54.50 -54.24 7.71
C LYS A 147 -54.09 -53.03 6.88
N GLU A 148 -55.04 -52.29 6.31
CA GLU A 148 -54.79 -51.09 5.52
C GLU A 148 -54.12 -50.00 6.35
N LEU A 149 -54.64 -49.70 7.54
CA LEU A 149 -54.06 -48.73 8.47
C LEU A 149 -52.64 -49.14 8.88
N ARG A 150 -52.40 -50.42 9.17
CA ARG A 150 -51.06 -50.92 9.49
C ARG A 150 -50.09 -50.77 8.32
N GLN A 151 -50.54 -50.96 7.08
CA GLN A 151 -49.71 -50.72 5.91
C GLN A 151 -49.44 -49.23 5.73
N GLN A 152 -50.44 -48.37 5.93
CA GLN A 152 -50.26 -46.91 5.85
C GLN A 152 -49.22 -46.43 6.87
N VAL A 153 -49.33 -46.84 8.13
CA VAL A 153 -48.36 -46.49 9.18
C VAL A 153 -46.94 -46.93 8.83
N ARG A 154 -46.77 -48.08 8.14
CA ARG A 154 -45.44 -48.51 7.67
C ARG A 154 -44.89 -47.58 6.60
N ARG A 155 -45.70 -47.23 5.59
CA ARG A 155 -45.31 -46.30 4.53
C ARG A 155 -44.97 -44.92 5.10
N ASP A 156 -45.82 -44.40 5.99
CA ASP A 156 -45.58 -43.12 6.65
C ASP A 156 -44.29 -43.15 7.48
N ALA A 157 -44.01 -44.26 8.17
CA ALA A 157 -42.78 -44.41 8.94
C ALA A 157 -41.53 -44.44 8.04
N GLU A 158 -41.61 -45.04 6.86
CA GLU A 158 -40.54 -45.05 5.86
C GLU A 158 -40.31 -43.63 5.29
N GLU A 159 -41.39 -42.93 4.90
CA GLU A 159 -41.32 -41.55 4.40
C GLU A 159 -40.73 -40.59 5.46
N ILE A 160 -41.15 -40.71 6.72
CA ILE A 160 -40.58 -39.93 7.83
C ILE A 160 -39.07 -40.19 7.98
N GLN A 161 -38.62 -41.43 7.80
CA GLN A 161 -37.19 -41.76 7.89
C GLN A 161 -36.39 -41.12 6.74
N GLU A 162 -36.91 -41.15 5.52
CA GLU A 162 -36.30 -40.53 4.35
C GLU A 162 -36.19 -39.02 4.52
N LEU A 163 -37.30 -38.34 4.85
CA LEU A 163 -37.33 -36.90 5.12
C LEU A 163 -36.40 -36.52 6.28
N SER A 164 -36.33 -37.35 7.33
CA SER A 164 -35.40 -37.15 8.44
C SER A 164 -33.94 -37.29 8.03
N HIS A 165 -33.63 -38.14 7.06
CA HIS A 165 -32.28 -38.25 6.50
C HIS A 165 -31.94 -37.04 5.64
N GLU A 166 -32.86 -36.59 4.78
CA GLU A 166 -32.70 -35.39 3.97
C GLU A 166 -32.51 -34.13 4.82
N LEU A 167 -33.30 -33.97 5.89
CA LEU A 167 -33.16 -32.87 6.83
C LEU A 167 -31.79 -32.89 7.52
N ARG A 168 -31.28 -34.07 7.90
CA ARG A 168 -29.93 -34.20 8.47
C ARG A 168 -28.84 -33.87 7.45
N SER A 169 -29.03 -34.29 6.19
CA SER A 169 -28.09 -33.99 5.10
C SER A 169 -28.03 -32.50 4.78
N THR A 170 -29.19 -31.85 4.63
CA THR A 170 -29.29 -30.41 4.40
C THR A 170 -28.73 -29.60 5.57
N ARG A 171 -28.98 -30.02 6.82
CA ARG A 171 -28.37 -29.40 8.00
C ARG A 171 -26.84 -29.47 7.98
N ARG A 172 -26.24 -30.61 7.63
CA ARG A 172 -24.77 -30.73 7.50
C ARG A 172 -24.24 -29.82 6.39
N LYS A 173 -24.93 -29.72 5.25
CA LYS A 173 -24.55 -28.79 4.17
C LYS A 173 -24.60 -27.34 4.65
N ALA A 174 -25.64 -26.95 5.40
CA ALA A 174 -25.75 -25.61 5.98
C ALA A 174 -24.57 -25.31 6.92
N GLN A 175 -24.20 -26.26 7.78
CA GLN A 175 -23.03 -26.13 8.67
C GLN A 175 -21.72 -25.92 7.89
N LEU A 176 -21.51 -26.66 6.80
CA LEU A 176 -20.33 -26.46 5.93
C LEU A 176 -20.32 -25.07 5.27
N PHE A 177 -21.49 -24.55 4.91
CA PHE A 177 -21.58 -23.18 4.38
C PHE A 177 -21.32 -22.14 5.46
N GLU A 178 -21.82 -22.34 6.69
CA GLU A 178 -21.53 -21.48 7.84
C GLU A 178 -20.02 -21.46 8.14
N GLU A 179 -19.37 -22.62 8.20
CA GLU A 179 -17.91 -22.72 8.37
C GLU A 179 -17.15 -22.00 7.25
N ARG A 180 -17.60 -22.15 6.00
CA ARG A 180 -16.99 -21.46 4.85
C ARG A 180 -17.16 -19.94 4.95
N VAL A 181 -18.31 -19.46 5.41
CA VAL A 181 -18.54 -18.02 5.60
C VAL A 181 -17.56 -17.47 6.63
N VAL A 182 -17.40 -18.14 7.78
CA VAL A 182 -16.43 -17.72 8.81
C VAL A 182 -15.00 -17.67 8.26
N VAL A 183 -14.56 -18.71 7.54
CA VAL A 183 -13.22 -18.71 6.93
C VAL A 183 -13.04 -17.57 5.91
N LEU A 184 -14.08 -17.26 5.13
CA LEU A 184 -14.04 -16.14 4.18
C LEU A 184 -13.99 -14.80 4.91
N GLU A 185 -14.75 -14.61 5.97
CA GLU A 185 -14.72 -13.39 6.80
C GLU A 185 -13.32 -13.19 7.42
N GLU A 186 -12.74 -14.24 8.01
CA GLU A 186 -11.38 -14.21 8.55
C GLU A 186 -10.33 -13.90 7.47
N SER A 187 -10.50 -14.47 6.27
CA SER A 187 -9.64 -14.20 5.11
C SER A 187 -9.75 -12.74 4.65
N THR A 188 -10.96 -12.18 4.59
CA THR A 188 -11.16 -10.77 4.24
C THR A 188 -10.60 -9.83 5.30
N ASP A 189 -10.72 -10.17 6.58
CA ASP A 189 -10.16 -9.39 7.68
C ASP A 189 -8.62 -9.46 7.70
N ALA A 190 -8.04 -10.59 7.32
CA ALA A 190 -6.59 -10.72 7.14
C ALA A 190 -6.11 -9.89 5.93
N GLU A 191 -6.82 -9.93 4.80
CA GLU A 191 -6.48 -9.17 3.62
C GLU A 191 -6.58 -7.66 3.86
N THR A 192 -7.62 -7.19 4.54
CA THR A 192 -7.78 -5.76 4.87
C THR A 192 -6.66 -5.27 5.78
N ARG A 193 -6.26 -6.04 6.80
CA ARG A 193 -5.09 -5.73 7.62
C ARG A 193 -3.80 -5.67 6.81
N ALA A 194 -3.54 -6.66 5.96
CA ALA A 194 -2.37 -6.68 5.10
C ALA A 194 -2.33 -5.47 4.13
N ARG A 195 -3.48 -5.07 3.58
CA ARG A 195 -3.60 -3.87 2.75
C ARG A 195 -3.29 -2.60 3.53
N LEU A 196 -3.81 -2.45 4.75
CA LEU A 196 -3.51 -1.30 5.61
C LEU A 196 -2.01 -1.20 5.96
N GLU A 197 -1.37 -2.34 6.26
CA GLU A 197 0.08 -2.38 6.49
C GLU A 197 0.87 -1.99 5.22
N ALA A 198 0.44 -2.46 4.05
CA ALA A 198 1.02 -2.08 2.77
C ALA A 198 0.85 -0.57 2.47
N GLU A 199 -0.31 0.01 2.80
CA GLU A 199 -0.54 1.45 2.65
C GLU A 199 0.36 2.27 3.58
N GLN A 200 0.51 1.86 4.84
CA GLN A 200 1.41 2.51 5.80
C GLN A 200 2.87 2.47 5.33
N THR A 201 3.34 1.32 4.84
CA THR A 201 4.71 1.19 4.31
C THR A 201 4.91 2.05 3.06
N LEU A 202 3.91 2.10 2.18
CA LEU A 202 3.94 2.95 0.99
C LEU A 202 3.99 4.45 1.34
N ASP A 203 3.28 4.89 2.37
CA ASP A 203 3.34 6.29 2.83
C ASP A 203 4.70 6.63 3.47
N LEU A 204 5.31 5.71 4.23
CA LEU A 204 6.68 5.88 4.72
C LEU A 204 7.68 6.00 3.56
N LEU A 205 7.57 5.15 2.54
CA LEU A 205 8.42 5.20 1.35
C LEU A 205 8.22 6.50 0.56
N LYS A 206 6.98 7.01 0.43
CA LYS A 206 6.75 8.34 -0.17
C LYS A 206 7.50 9.44 0.57
N LEU A 207 7.45 9.44 1.91
CA LEU A 207 8.16 10.42 2.73
C LEU A 207 9.68 10.32 2.53
N GLU A 208 10.24 9.11 2.42
CA GLU A 208 11.66 8.91 2.11
C GLU A 208 12.02 9.41 0.71
N VAL A 209 11.18 9.14 -0.30
CA VAL A 209 11.36 9.65 -1.66
C VAL A 209 11.34 11.18 -1.66
N ASP A 210 10.43 11.81 -0.92
CA ASP A 210 10.35 13.27 -0.82
C ASP A 210 11.57 13.87 -0.11
N LYS A 211 12.11 13.20 0.93
CA LYS A 211 13.38 13.58 1.56
C LYS A 211 14.54 13.51 0.56
N LEU A 212 14.64 12.43 -0.21
CA LEU A 212 15.69 12.27 -1.22
C LEU A 212 15.55 13.33 -2.32
N ARG A 213 14.33 13.62 -2.78
CA ARG A 213 14.08 14.71 -3.75
C ARG A 213 14.52 16.06 -3.20
N ALA A 214 14.23 16.36 -1.94
CA ALA A 214 14.66 17.60 -1.30
C ALA A 214 16.19 17.69 -1.19
N LEU A 215 16.88 16.58 -0.85
CA LEU A 215 18.34 16.52 -0.81
C LEU A 215 18.96 16.75 -2.19
N VAL A 216 18.47 16.06 -3.22
CA VAL A 216 18.95 16.23 -4.60
C VAL A 216 18.75 17.68 -5.06
N LYS A 217 17.60 18.28 -4.77
CA LYS A 217 17.35 19.69 -5.12
C LYS A 217 18.33 20.63 -4.42
N ARG A 218 18.61 20.43 -3.12
CA ARG A 218 19.58 21.24 -2.38
C ARG A 218 20.99 21.09 -2.95
N GLN A 219 21.44 19.87 -3.21
CA GLN A 219 22.75 19.63 -3.82
C GLN A 219 22.87 20.28 -5.20
N GLN A 220 21.81 20.25 -6.00
CA GLN A 220 21.80 20.90 -7.30
C GLN A 220 21.83 22.43 -7.18
N GLU A 221 21.11 23.01 -6.22
CA GLU A 221 21.18 24.44 -5.92
C GLU A 221 22.57 24.87 -5.41
N GLU A 222 23.18 24.09 -4.53
CA GLU A 222 24.55 24.32 -4.02
C GLU A 222 25.57 24.28 -5.16
N MET A 223 25.56 23.23 -5.97
CA MET A 223 26.44 23.13 -7.15
C MET A 223 26.26 24.31 -8.11
N GLN A 224 25.02 24.75 -8.34
CA GLN A 224 24.73 25.92 -9.17
C GLN A 224 25.25 27.22 -8.56
N ARG A 225 25.18 27.38 -7.23
CA ARG A 225 25.75 28.54 -6.52
C ARG A 225 27.27 28.53 -6.63
N GLU A 226 27.92 27.40 -6.31
CA GLU A 226 29.37 27.25 -6.41
C GLU A 226 29.89 27.54 -7.82
N THR A 227 29.19 27.05 -8.85
CA THR A 227 29.56 27.31 -10.24
C THR A 227 29.46 28.80 -10.58
N LYS A 228 28.43 29.50 -10.07
CA LYS A 228 28.28 30.95 -10.26
C LYS A 228 29.36 31.73 -9.52
N GLU A 229 29.63 31.37 -8.27
CA GLU A 229 30.68 32.00 -7.46
C GLU A 229 32.07 31.82 -8.08
N GLN A 230 32.38 30.62 -8.60
CA GLN A 230 33.62 30.39 -9.35
C GLN A 230 33.68 31.24 -10.62
N GLN A 231 32.59 31.33 -11.38
CA GLN A 231 32.54 32.16 -12.58
C GLN A 231 32.76 33.64 -12.23
N GLU A 232 32.12 34.15 -11.18
CA GLU A 232 32.30 35.51 -10.70
C GLU A 232 33.74 35.78 -10.24
N GLN A 233 34.38 34.82 -9.57
CA GLN A 233 35.80 34.91 -9.20
C GLN A 233 36.71 34.98 -10.42
N PHE A 234 36.51 34.09 -11.42
CA PHE A 234 37.27 34.13 -12.66
C PHE A 234 37.08 35.43 -13.43
N ASP A 235 35.86 35.95 -13.49
CA ASP A 235 35.56 37.21 -14.16
C ASP A 235 36.24 38.39 -13.45
N ALA A 236 36.27 38.39 -12.11
CA ALA A 236 36.97 39.40 -11.31
C ALA A 236 38.50 39.33 -11.49
N GLU A 237 39.08 38.13 -11.48
CA GLU A 237 40.51 37.92 -11.75
C GLU A 237 40.89 38.36 -13.16
N LEU A 238 40.06 38.03 -14.15
CA LEU A 238 40.26 38.46 -15.53
C LEU A 238 40.19 39.99 -15.67
N GLN A 239 39.31 40.66 -14.94
CA GLN A 239 39.24 42.13 -14.91
C GLN A 239 40.50 42.74 -14.30
N ARG A 240 40.96 42.22 -13.14
CA ARG A 240 42.21 42.69 -12.52
C ARG A 240 43.41 42.50 -13.44
N ALA A 241 43.55 41.33 -14.06
CA ALA A 241 44.64 41.07 -15.00
C ALA A 241 44.59 42.00 -16.23
N LYS A 242 43.40 42.37 -16.70
CA LYS A 242 43.23 43.37 -17.77
C LYS A 242 43.64 44.77 -17.31
N GLU A 243 43.34 45.15 -16.08
CA GLU A 243 43.73 46.43 -15.49
C GLU A 243 45.26 46.50 -15.30
N GLU A 244 45.87 45.47 -14.72
CA GLU A 244 47.33 45.35 -14.58
C GLU A 244 48.03 45.40 -15.95
N LEU A 245 47.47 44.74 -16.98
CA LEU A 245 48.01 44.82 -18.33
C LEU A 245 47.90 46.23 -18.93
N LYS A 246 46.82 46.96 -18.65
CA LYS A 246 46.71 48.36 -19.10
C LYS A 246 47.71 49.25 -18.37
N GLU A 247 47.84 49.13 -17.06
CA GLU A 247 48.79 49.91 -16.26
C GLU A 247 50.23 49.66 -16.72
N THR A 248 50.61 48.40 -16.94
CA THR A 248 51.94 48.06 -17.45
C THR A 248 52.17 48.60 -18.86
N GLN A 249 51.18 48.56 -19.75
CA GLN A 249 51.26 49.19 -21.08
C GLN A 249 51.43 50.72 -20.97
N GLU A 250 50.70 51.38 -20.08
CA GLU A 250 50.85 52.82 -19.84
C GLU A 250 52.23 53.18 -19.30
N LEU A 251 52.77 52.40 -18.36
CA LEU A 251 54.13 52.58 -17.84
C LEU A 251 55.18 52.41 -18.94
N LEU A 252 55.05 51.39 -19.80
CA LEU A 252 55.95 51.19 -20.95
C LEU A 252 55.89 52.36 -21.94
N LEU A 253 54.70 52.92 -22.20
CA LEU A 253 54.55 54.09 -23.06
C LEU A 253 55.18 55.34 -22.43
N LYS A 254 55.00 55.54 -21.12
CA LYS A 254 55.66 56.63 -20.37
C LYS A 254 57.18 56.51 -20.45
N GLU A 255 57.73 55.34 -20.14
CA GLU A 255 59.19 55.10 -20.21
C GLU A 255 59.73 55.31 -21.63
N ARG A 256 59.01 54.84 -22.66
CA ARG A 256 59.38 55.11 -24.06
C ARG A 256 59.43 56.62 -24.35
N ASN A 257 58.43 57.37 -23.90
CA ASN A 257 58.35 58.82 -24.12
C ASN A 257 59.44 59.58 -23.36
N GLU A 258 59.73 59.19 -22.11
CA GLU A 258 60.83 59.73 -21.31
C GLU A 258 62.17 59.50 -22.02
N ARG A 259 62.45 58.27 -22.45
CA ARG A 259 63.67 57.95 -23.23
C ARG A 259 63.77 58.75 -24.54
N LEU A 260 62.65 59.02 -25.21
CA LEU A 260 62.64 59.87 -26.42
C LEU A 260 62.92 61.34 -26.07
N HIS A 261 62.34 61.83 -24.98
CA HIS A 261 62.55 63.19 -24.50
C HIS A 261 64.00 63.42 -24.07
N ASP A 262 64.61 62.48 -23.34
CA ASP A 262 66.01 62.55 -22.93
C ASP A 262 66.96 62.52 -24.14
N LYS A 263 66.66 61.70 -25.15
CA LYS A 263 67.40 61.72 -26.42
C LYS A 263 67.29 63.05 -27.14
N GLN A 264 66.08 63.64 -27.16
CA GLN A 264 65.87 64.96 -27.76
C GLN A 264 66.68 66.02 -27.02
N LYS A 265 66.62 66.07 -25.69
CA LYS A 265 67.44 66.97 -24.86
C LYS A 265 68.93 66.81 -25.15
N ALA A 266 69.44 65.58 -25.19
CA ALA A 266 70.85 65.34 -25.46
C ALA A 266 71.27 65.82 -26.86
N LEU A 267 70.38 65.74 -27.86
CA LEU A 267 70.59 66.31 -29.19
C LEU A 267 70.55 67.85 -29.15
N ASP A 268 69.59 68.44 -28.44
CA ASP A 268 69.46 69.89 -28.29
C ASP A 268 70.68 70.48 -27.57
N GLU A 269 71.15 69.89 -26.47
CA GLU A 269 72.38 70.30 -25.79
C GLU A 269 73.61 70.16 -26.70
N ARG A 270 73.65 69.14 -27.57
CA ARG A 270 74.74 68.98 -28.54
C ARG A 270 74.67 70.08 -29.61
N LEU A 271 73.47 70.46 -30.05
CA LEU A 271 73.27 71.59 -30.94
C LEU A 271 73.69 72.91 -30.28
N GLU A 272 73.29 73.15 -29.02
CA GLU A 272 73.69 74.33 -28.25
C GLU A 272 75.21 74.40 -28.07
N ARG A 273 75.86 73.30 -27.67
CA ARG A 273 77.34 73.25 -27.58
C ARG A 273 78.00 73.49 -28.93
N SER A 274 77.42 72.97 -30.01
CA SER A 274 77.93 73.22 -31.37
C SER A 274 77.72 74.67 -31.82
N ALA A 275 76.60 75.30 -31.43
CA ALA A 275 76.30 76.68 -31.71
C ALA A 275 77.23 77.61 -30.92
N ALA A 276 77.40 77.38 -29.61
CA ALA A 276 78.33 78.11 -28.75
C ALA A 276 79.78 77.98 -29.24
N ALA A 277 80.23 76.77 -29.62
CA ALA A 277 81.56 76.61 -30.23
C ALA A 277 81.68 77.33 -31.59
N GLY A 278 80.57 77.52 -32.30
CA GLY A 278 80.49 78.35 -33.50
C GLY A 278 80.61 79.85 -33.18
N GLU A 279 79.91 80.32 -32.15
CA GLU A 279 79.97 81.69 -31.64
C GLU A 279 81.37 82.02 -31.10
N GLU A 280 81.99 81.16 -30.29
CA GLU A 280 83.37 81.34 -29.81
C GLU A 280 84.38 81.47 -30.95
N LYS A 281 84.22 80.69 -32.03
CA LYS A 281 85.05 80.83 -33.23
C LYS A 281 84.82 82.16 -33.94
N LEU A 282 83.56 82.61 -34.03
CA LEU A 282 83.23 83.92 -34.58
C LEU A 282 83.85 85.04 -33.73
N ASP A 283 83.80 84.94 -32.41
CA ASP A 283 84.39 85.91 -31.47
C ASP A 283 85.91 85.93 -31.57
N LEU A 284 86.55 84.77 -31.72
CA LEU A 284 88.00 84.68 -31.94
C LEU A 284 88.39 85.32 -33.27
N LEU A 285 87.65 85.04 -34.35
CA LEU A 285 87.86 85.68 -35.65
C LEU A 285 87.63 87.19 -35.57
N HIS A 286 86.62 87.65 -34.83
CA HIS A 286 86.35 89.05 -34.62
C HIS A 286 87.51 89.74 -33.85
N SER A 287 88.01 89.10 -32.79
CA SER A 287 89.15 89.58 -32.02
C SER A 287 90.43 89.65 -32.84
N LEU A 288 90.70 88.63 -33.66
CA LEU A 288 91.84 88.62 -34.58
C LEU A 288 91.74 89.73 -35.63
N LEU A 289 90.53 90.00 -36.13
CA LEU A 289 90.28 91.08 -37.08
C LEU A 289 90.50 92.46 -36.44
N LEU A 290 90.06 92.65 -35.20
CA LEU A 290 90.35 93.84 -34.40
C LEU A 290 91.87 94.01 -34.16
N GLN A 291 92.57 92.93 -33.83
CA GLN A 291 94.03 92.92 -33.65
C GLN A 291 94.73 93.34 -34.95
N GLN A 292 94.37 92.74 -36.09
CA GLN A 292 94.93 93.13 -37.39
C GLN A 292 94.66 94.60 -37.71
N GLN A 293 93.46 95.10 -37.40
CA GLN A 293 93.13 96.51 -37.60
C GLN A 293 94.00 97.43 -36.74
N GLN A 294 94.28 97.06 -35.49
CA GLN A 294 95.20 97.80 -34.61
C GLN A 294 96.64 97.74 -35.13
N ASP A 295 97.13 96.56 -35.54
CA ASP A 295 98.46 96.40 -36.11
C ASP A 295 98.63 97.25 -37.37
N TRP A 296 97.60 97.34 -38.22
CA TRP A 296 97.57 98.23 -39.38
C TRP A 296 97.66 99.71 -38.98
N GLN A 297 96.94 100.13 -37.94
CA GLN A 297 97.02 101.49 -37.42
C GLN A 297 98.39 101.81 -36.79
N ILE A 298 99.00 100.84 -36.08
CA ILE A 298 100.34 100.98 -35.51
C ILE A 298 101.37 101.12 -36.64
N LYS A 299 101.34 100.24 -37.66
CA LYS A 299 102.21 100.36 -38.84
C LYS A 299 102.04 101.69 -39.56
N ALA A 300 100.81 102.17 -39.70
CA ALA A 300 100.55 103.49 -40.28
C ALA A 300 101.16 104.63 -39.44
N LYS A 301 101.10 104.53 -38.10
CA LYS A 301 101.76 105.49 -37.18
C LYS A 301 103.29 105.39 -37.23
N GLU A 302 103.85 104.19 -37.28
CA GLU A 302 105.30 103.97 -37.42
C GLU A 302 105.82 104.57 -38.74
N GLN A 303 105.12 104.37 -39.86
CA GLN A 303 105.45 105.03 -41.13
C GLN A 303 105.39 106.56 -41.02
N GLN A 304 104.42 107.10 -40.28
CA GLN A 304 104.31 108.53 -40.03
C GLN A 304 105.47 109.06 -39.16
N GLU A 305 105.90 108.30 -38.14
CA GLU A 305 107.07 108.62 -37.32
C GLU A 305 108.38 108.51 -38.09
N GLU A 306 108.53 107.51 -38.96
CA GLU A 306 109.69 107.34 -39.84
C GLU A 306 109.81 108.51 -40.82
N MET A 307 108.68 108.97 -41.38
CA MET A 307 108.63 110.18 -42.21
C MET A 307 109.03 111.42 -41.42
N ARG A 308 108.53 111.59 -40.18
CA ARG A 308 108.93 112.67 -39.28
C ARG A 308 110.43 112.64 -38.94
N ASN A 309 110.99 111.46 -38.70
CA ASN A 309 112.41 111.29 -38.39
C ASN A 309 113.29 111.58 -39.61
N LYS A 310 112.88 111.17 -40.82
CA LYS A 310 113.53 111.59 -42.08
C LYS A 310 113.48 113.10 -42.27
N THR A 311 112.38 113.75 -41.88
CA THR A 311 112.30 115.23 -41.93
C THR A 311 113.26 115.88 -40.93
N LYS A 312 113.38 115.32 -39.72
CA LYS A 312 114.36 115.81 -38.71
C LYS A 312 115.81 115.61 -39.15
N GLN A 313 116.15 114.48 -39.78
CA GLN A 313 117.48 114.25 -40.33
C GLN A 313 117.82 115.21 -41.47
N GLN A 314 116.84 115.56 -42.32
CA GLN A 314 117.03 116.60 -43.33
C GLN A 314 117.26 117.98 -42.69
N GLN A 315 116.57 118.29 -41.60
CA GLN A 315 116.79 119.52 -40.83
C GLN A 315 118.20 119.57 -40.21
N GLU A 316 118.68 118.47 -39.64
CA GLU A 316 120.03 118.36 -39.06
C GLU A 316 121.12 118.47 -40.13
N GLN A 317 120.90 117.92 -41.33
CA GLN A 317 121.82 118.10 -42.47
C GLN A 317 121.89 119.56 -42.94
N PHE A 318 120.74 120.25 -42.99
CA PHE A 318 120.69 121.69 -43.29
C PHE A 318 121.41 122.53 -42.22
N ASP A 319 121.28 122.20 -40.93
CA ASP A 319 121.97 122.92 -39.85
C ASP A 319 123.48 122.69 -39.85
N VAL A 320 123.95 121.50 -40.29
CA VAL A 320 125.37 121.21 -40.50
C VAL A 320 125.93 121.97 -41.70
N GLU A 321 125.22 122.01 -42.83
CA GLU A 321 125.61 122.79 -44.02
C GLU A 321 125.62 124.31 -43.73
N MET A 322 124.67 124.82 -42.96
CA MET A 322 124.63 126.23 -42.54
C MET A 322 125.78 126.62 -41.60
N ASN A 323 126.29 125.69 -40.79
CA ASN A 323 127.44 125.95 -39.93
C ASN A 323 128.77 125.89 -40.69
N GLN A 324 128.88 125.09 -41.75
CA GLN A 324 130.03 125.11 -42.68
C GLN A 324 130.10 126.41 -43.48
N LEU A 325 128.96 126.93 -43.97
CA LEU A 325 128.88 128.23 -44.66
C LEU A 325 129.24 129.45 -43.79
N LYS A 326 129.21 129.32 -42.46
CA LYS A 326 129.62 130.39 -41.53
C LYS A 326 131.12 130.37 -41.18
N GLN A 327 131.84 129.28 -41.44
CA GLN A 327 133.27 129.18 -41.16
C GLN A 327 134.16 129.63 -42.32
N GLU A 328 133.65 129.68 -43.56
CA GLU A 328 134.42 130.12 -44.73
C GLU A 328 134.48 131.67 -44.92
N LEU A 329 133.96 132.45 -43.96
CA LEU A 329 133.85 133.92 -44.06
C LEU A 329 134.72 134.69 -43.03
N LYS A 330 135.85 134.12 -42.60
CA LYS A 330 136.94 134.80 -41.87
C LYS A 330 138.30 134.19 -42.19
#